data_AF-A0A7S0Q0N9-F1
#
_entry.id   AF-A0A7S0Q0N9-F1
#
_cell.length_a   1.000
_cell.length_b   1.000
_cell.length_c   1.000
_cell.angle_alpha   90.00
_cell.angle_beta   90.00
_cell.angle_gamma   90.00
#
_symmetry.space_group_name_H-M   'P 1'
#
loop_
_entity.id
_entity.type
_entity.pdbx_description
1 polymer ?
#
loop_
_entity_poly.entity_id
_entity_poly.type
_entity_poly.pdbx_seq_one_letter_code
_entity_poly.pdbx_strand_id
1 'polypeptide(L)'
;TAKQIYSAHAAVLARKWPAVLASASEAQRKCWSAIHTGVWSGVNDAWRAAYMASCFYVALARTNGAAPEETSPVDTLRAALRNLDLGIMIGSLEYRAELLRLASSLEERLEAVVELNPGCSTSTSDDDGLPAAKNLDMSTGGDAKVRQRNGGDVWRLTRPSLPFFYNECMQPAQPAVLLGVIDGWPASQRWSA
;
A
#
# COMPACT_ATOMS: atom_id res chain seq x y z
N THR A 1 -8.17 14.14 -18.88
CA THR A 1 -7.50 14.13 -17.57
C THR A 1 -7.03 15.50 -17.14
N ALA A 2 -6.21 16.20 -17.93
CA ALA A 2 -5.74 17.55 -17.62
C ALA A 2 -6.87 18.53 -17.25
N LYS A 3 -7.98 18.54 -18.00
CA LYS A 3 -9.18 19.32 -17.68
C LYS A 3 -9.74 19.06 -16.28
N GLN A 4 -9.71 17.80 -15.82
CA GLN A 4 -10.24 17.43 -14.50
C GLN A 4 -9.29 17.83 -13.37
N ILE A 5 -7.98 17.72 -13.57
CA ILE A 5 -6.99 18.24 -12.62
C ILE A 5 -7.10 19.77 -12.52
N TYR A 6 -7.25 20.47 -13.64
CA TYR A 6 -7.46 21.92 -13.65
C TYR A 6 -8.78 22.31 -12.95
N SER A 7 -9.86 21.59 -13.22
CA SER A 7 -11.16 21.77 -12.54
C SER A 7 -11.04 21.56 -11.03
N ALA A 8 -10.33 20.50 -10.60
CA ALA A 8 -10.06 20.25 -9.19
C ALA A 8 -9.28 21.40 -8.56
N HIS A 9 -8.21 21.88 -9.21
CA HIS A 9 -7.43 23.01 -8.73
C HIS A 9 -8.25 24.30 -8.61
N ALA A 10 -9.04 24.64 -9.63
CA ALA A 10 -9.93 25.80 -9.59
C ALA A 10 -10.97 25.68 -8.45
N ALA A 11 -11.49 24.47 -8.21
CA ALA A 11 -12.40 24.21 -7.11
C ALA A 11 -11.72 24.31 -5.74
N VAL A 12 -10.42 23.98 -5.62
CA VAL A 12 -9.62 24.21 -4.40
C VAL A 12 -9.51 25.70 -4.11
N LEU A 13 -9.19 26.51 -5.12
CA LEU A 13 -9.12 27.97 -4.97
C LEU A 13 -10.46 28.56 -4.51
N ALA A 14 -11.57 27.97 -4.98
CA ALA A 14 -12.92 28.35 -4.56
C ALA A 14 -13.40 27.67 -3.26
N ARG A 15 -12.58 26.84 -2.61
CA ARG A 15 -12.91 26.02 -1.42
C ARG A 15 -14.17 25.16 -1.57
N LYS A 16 -14.45 24.69 -2.80
CA LYS A 16 -15.60 23.83 -3.12
C LYS A 16 -15.20 22.36 -3.01
N TRP A 17 -14.98 21.86 -1.80
CA TRP A 17 -14.40 20.53 -1.56
C TRP A 17 -15.13 19.35 -2.21
N PRO A 18 -16.48 19.30 -2.24
CA PRO A 18 -17.19 18.25 -2.98
C PRO A 18 -16.87 18.26 -4.50
N ALA A 19 -16.71 19.45 -5.09
CA ALA A 19 -16.36 19.58 -6.51
C ALA A 19 -14.88 19.21 -6.77
N VAL A 20 -13.98 19.47 -5.81
CA VAL A 20 -12.59 18.98 -5.84
C VAL A 20 -12.61 17.46 -5.85
N LEU A 21 -13.33 16.83 -4.90
CA LEU A 21 -13.40 15.38 -4.77
C LEU A 21 -13.94 14.72 -6.04
N ALA A 22 -15.03 15.26 -6.61
CA ALA A 22 -15.63 14.73 -7.83
C ALA A 22 -14.67 14.83 -9.03
N SER A 23 -14.06 16.01 -9.23
CA SER A 23 -13.13 16.24 -10.35
C SER A 23 -11.87 15.38 -10.22
N ALA A 24 -11.30 15.31 -9.01
CA ALA A 24 -10.09 14.56 -8.73
C ALA A 24 -10.31 13.04 -8.82
N SER A 25 -11.40 12.52 -8.26
CA SER A 25 -11.71 11.07 -8.33
C SER A 25 -11.93 10.61 -9.77
N GLU A 26 -12.58 11.43 -10.61
CA GLU A 26 -12.75 11.12 -12.03
C GLU A 26 -11.41 11.19 -12.79
N ALA A 27 -10.51 12.10 -12.42
CA ALA A 27 -9.16 12.13 -12.97
C ALA A 27 -8.37 10.86 -12.55
N GLN A 28 -8.45 10.48 -11.28
CA GLN A 28 -7.78 9.31 -10.71
C GLN A 28 -8.21 8.03 -11.43
N ARG A 29 -9.52 7.84 -11.64
CA ARG A 29 -10.08 6.70 -12.38
C ARG A 29 -9.56 6.62 -13.82
N LYS A 30 -9.53 7.76 -14.54
CA LYS A 30 -9.00 7.83 -15.91
C LYS A 30 -7.51 7.52 -15.97
N CYS A 31 -6.74 8.06 -15.04
CA CYS A 31 -5.31 7.78 -14.92
C CYS A 31 -5.06 6.32 -14.58
N TRP A 32 -5.82 5.74 -13.65
CA TRP A 32 -5.72 4.32 -13.29
C TRP A 32 -5.83 3.41 -14.50
N SER A 33 -6.83 3.65 -15.36
CA SER A 33 -6.98 2.90 -16.60
C SER A 33 -5.79 3.06 -17.55
N ALA A 34 -5.15 4.23 -17.59
CA ALA A 34 -3.99 4.47 -18.47
C ALA A 34 -2.70 3.81 -17.94
N ILE A 35 -2.44 3.91 -16.64
CA ILE A 35 -1.20 3.39 -16.03
C ILE A 35 -1.20 1.87 -15.85
N HIS A 36 -2.39 1.24 -15.83
CA HIS A 36 -2.52 -0.23 -15.75
C HIS A 36 -2.66 -0.90 -17.12
N THR A 37 -2.13 -0.28 -18.17
CA THR A 37 -2.07 -0.90 -19.51
C THR A 37 -0.63 -1.18 -19.90
N GLY A 38 -0.32 -2.45 -20.19
CA GLY A 38 0.99 -2.87 -20.69
C GLY A 38 2.11 -2.88 -19.64
N VAL A 39 3.35 -2.70 -20.12
CA VAL A 39 4.55 -2.76 -19.28
C VAL A 39 4.75 -1.42 -18.57
N TRP A 40 4.99 -1.47 -17.26
CA TRP A 40 5.13 -0.28 -16.41
C TRP A 40 6.14 0.75 -16.91
N SER A 41 7.28 0.29 -17.44
CA SER A 41 8.34 1.17 -17.98
C SER A 41 7.92 1.95 -19.23
N GLY A 42 6.83 1.55 -19.90
CA GLY A 42 6.28 2.24 -21.07
C GLY A 42 5.20 3.27 -20.74
N VAL A 43 4.83 3.43 -19.47
CA VAL A 43 3.80 4.38 -19.05
C VAL A 43 4.36 5.81 -19.14
N ASN A 44 3.66 6.67 -19.88
CA ASN A 44 4.05 8.08 -20.03
C ASN A 44 4.01 8.82 -18.67
N ASP A 45 5.07 9.58 -18.38
CA ASP A 45 5.22 10.32 -17.12
C ASP A 45 4.06 11.28 -16.82
N ALA A 46 3.43 11.85 -17.85
CA ALA A 46 2.28 12.73 -17.67
C ALA A 46 1.09 12.00 -17.03
N TRP A 47 0.90 10.70 -17.30
CA TRP A 47 -0.13 9.89 -16.65
C TRP A 47 0.20 9.63 -15.18
N ARG A 48 1.47 9.38 -14.87
CA ARG A 48 1.95 9.18 -13.50
C ARG A 48 1.85 10.45 -12.67
N ALA A 49 2.22 11.59 -13.26
CA ALA A 49 2.07 12.91 -12.64
C ALA A 49 0.59 13.27 -12.42
N ALA A 50 -0.28 13.03 -13.40
CA ALA A 50 -1.71 13.27 -13.26
C ALA A 50 -2.36 12.33 -12.23
N TYR A 51 -1.93 11.06 -12.13
CA TYR A 51 -2.40 10.14 -11.11
C TYR A 51 -2.00 10.61 -9.71
N MET A 52 -0.72 10.97 -9.52
CA MET A 52 -0.22 11.55 -8.27
C MET A 52 -1.02 12.78 -7.87
N ALA A 53 -1.20 13.74 -8.78
CA ALA A 53 -1.95 14.96 -8.51
C ALA A 53 -3.41 14.67 -8.13
N SER A 54 -4.05 13.70 -8.80
CA SER A 54 -5.41 13.30 -8.45
C SER A 54 -5.51 12.71 -7.04
N CYS A 55 -4.55 11.88 -6.63
CA CYS A 55 -4.47 11.31 -5.29
C CYS A 55 -4.31 12.40 -4.22
N PHE A 56 -3.44 13.37 -4.48
CA PHE A 56 -3.28 14.55 -3.62
C PHE A 56 -4.60 15.33 -3.46
N TYR A 57 -5.28 15.66 -4.55
CA TYR A 57 -6.54 16.42 -4.47
C TYR A 57 -7.67 15.64 -3.80
N VAL A 58 -7.73 14.31 -3.96
CA VAL A 58 -8.69 13.46 -3.23
C VAL A 58 -8.42 13.51 -1.72
N ALA A 59 -7.16 13.34 -1.31
CA ALA A 59 -6.77 13.43 0.10
C ALA A 59 -7.07 14.82 0.70
N LEU A 60 -6.76 15.88 -0.05
CA LEU A 60 -7.05 17.26 0.35
C LEU A 60 -8.57 17.49 0.51
N ALA A 61 -9.38 17.06 -0.44
CA ALA A 61 -10.82 17.25 -0.37
C ALA A 61 -11.45 16.52 0.83
N ARG A 62 -11.05 15.27 1.07
CA ARG A 62 -11.54 14.47 2.22
C ARG A 62 -11.23 15.14 3.55
N THR A 63 -10.00 15.62 3.71
CA THR A 63 -9.55 16.27 4.95
C THR A 63 -10.13 17.67 5.18
N ASN A 64 -10.81 18.23 4.19
CA ASN A 64 -11.47 19.54 4.27
C ASN A 64 -13.01 19.45 4.19
N GLY A 65 -13.59 18.30 4.52
CA GLY A 65 -15.05 18.17 4.67
C GLY A 65 -15.80 17.74 3.40
N ALA A 66 -15.12 17.14 2.41
CA ALA A 66 -15.81 16.41 1.34
C ALA A 66 -16.07 14.92 1.68
N ALA A 67 -15.69 14.47 2.88
CA ALA A 67 -16.03 13.13 3.35
C ALA A 67 -17.55 13.02 3.61
N PRO A 68 -18.16 11.84 3.44
CA PRO A 68 -19.55 11.61 3.85
C PRO A 68 -19.74 11.96 5.34
N GLU A 69 -20.87 12.59 5.69
CA GLU A 69 -21.11 13.08 7.07
C GLU A 69 -21.06 11.99 8.14
N GLU A 70 -21.38 10.75 7.76
CA GLU A 70 -21.37 9.58 8.65
C GLU A 70 -19.97 8.98 8.88
N THR A 71 -18.95 9.44 8.14
CA THR A 71 -17.59 8.89 8.23
C THR A 71 -16.87 9.44 9.45
N SER A 72 -16.31 8.57 10.27
CA SER A 72 -15.54 9.01 11.44
C SER A 72 -14.33 9.88 11.01
N PRO A 73 -13.88 10.83 11.86
CA PRO A 73 -12.69 11.62 11.58
C PRO A 73 -11.44 10.76 11.34
N VAL A 74 -11.34 9.65 12.09
CA VAL A 74 -10.25 8.67 11.98
C VAL A 74 -10.28 7.99 10.60
N ASP A 75 -11.44 7.52 10.16
CA ASP A 75 -11.58 6.87 8.85
C ASP A 75 -11.36 7.86 7.70
N THR A 76 -11.78 9.11 7.87
CA THR A 76 -11.48 10.19 6.90
C THR A 76 -9.97 10.38 6.73
N LEU A 77 -9.22 10.42 7.82
CA LEU A 77 -7.76 10.56 7.81
C LEU A 77 -7.09 9.33 7.20
N ARG A 78 -7.49 8.11 7.61
CA ARG A 78 -6.98 6.86 7.01
C ARG A 78 -7.26 6.79 5.52
N ALA A 79 -8.46 7.19 5.09
CA ALA A 79 -8.85 7.18 3.68
C ALA A 79 -8.10 8.24 2.86
N ALA A 80 -7.70 9.35 3.47
CA ALA A 80 -6.81 10.34 2.86
C ALA A 80 -5.37 9.82 2.75
N LEU A 81 -4.83 9.20 3.80
CA LEU A 81 -3.50 8.56 3.81
C LEU A 81 -3.40 7.49 2.72
N ARG A 82 -4.38 6.58 2.64
CA ARG A 82 -4.45 5.56 1.58
C ARG A 82 -4.36 6.16 0.18
N ASN A 83 -4.95 7.33 -0.05
CA ASN A 83 -4.84 8.02 -1.35
C ASN A 83 -3.43 8.56 -1.58
N LEU A 84 -2.81 9.19 -0.57
CA LEU A 84 -1.43 9.66 -0.69
C LEU A 84 -0.46 8.50 -0.96
N ASP A 85 -0.61 7.37 -0.29
CA ASP A 85 0.21 6.17 -0.49
C ASP A 85 0.13 5.65 -1.93
N LEU A 86 -1.08 5.61 -2.51
CA LEU A 86 -1.26 5.29 -3.94
C LEU A 86 -0.52 6.28 -4.84
N GLY A 87 -0.62 7.58 -4.54
CA GLY A 87 0.10 8.63 -5.25
C GLY A 87 1.63 8.46 -5.17
N ILE A 88 2.16 8.11 -4.00
CA ILE A 88 3.59 7.88 -3.76
C ILE A 88 4.10 6.63 -4.48
N MET A 89 3.32 5.54 -4.45
CA MET A 89 3.71 4.23 -4.98
C MET A 89 3.64 4.19 -6.51
N ILE A 90 2.56 4.72 -7.08
CA ILE A 90 2.20 4.53 -8.50
C ILE A 90 2.52 5.79 -9.32
N GLY A 91 2.53 6.96 -8.67
CA GLY A 91 2.68 8.25 -9.31
C GLY A 91 4.09 8.59 -9.83
N SER A 92 4.23 9.85 -10.25
CA SER A 92 5.53 10.45 -10.58
C SER A 92 6.32 10.75 -9.30
N LEU A 93 7.65 10.65 -9.39
CA LEU A 93 8.56 10.93 -8.27
C LEU A 93 8.80 12.42 -8.05
N GLU A 94 8.45 13.28 -9.01
CA GLU A 94 8.74 14.72 -9.01
C GLU A 94 8.23 15.45 -7.75
N TYR A 95 7.09 15.00 -7.20
CA TYR A 95 6.44 15.62 -6.03
C TYR A 95 6.40 14.68 -4.82
N ARG A 96 7.22 13.63 -4.82
CA ARG A 96 7.18 12.59 -3.78
C ARG A 96 7.53 13.15 -2.41
N ALA A 97 8.45 14.12 -2.33
CA ALA A 97 8.83 14.75 -1.07
C ALA A 97 7.66 15.52 -0.44
N GLU A 98 6.89 16.25 -1.26
CA GLU A 98 5.68 16.96 -0.86
C GLU A 98 4.63 15.99 -0.32
N LEU A 99 4.38 14.89 -1.04
CA LEU A 99 3.40 13.89 -0.64
C LEU A 99 3.78 13.21 0.69
N LEU A 100 5.06 12.89 0.87
CA LEU A 100 5.57 12.33 2.13
C LEU A 100 5.41 13.30 3.29
N ARG A 101 5.72 14.59 3.11
CA ARG A 101 5.49 15.61 4.14
C ARG A 101 4.01 15.71 4.53
N LEU A 102 3.11 15.63 3.55
CA LEU A 102 1.68 15.63 3.80
C LEU A 102 1.21 14.36 4.52
N ALA A 103 1.72 13.20 4.13
CA ALA A 103 1.41 11.94 4.81
C ALA A 103 1.81 11.99 6.28
N SER A 104 3.03 12.44 6.61
CA SER A 104 3.48 12.62 7.99
C SER A 104 2.56 13.56 8.78
N SER A 105 2.15 14.69 8.17
CA SER A 105 1.21 15.60 8.83
C SER A 105 -0.18 14.98 9.08
N LEU A 106 -0.65 14.09 8.19
CA LEU A 106 -1.91 13.36 8.41
C LEU A 106 -1.77 12.26 9.46
N GLU A 107 -0.61 11.61 9.57
CA GLU A 107 -0.30 10.64 10.62
C GLU A 107 -0.26 11.31 12.00
N GLU A 108 0.40 12.47 12.13
CA GLU A 108 0.40 13.26 13.37
C GLU A 108 -1.02 13.63 13.80
N ARG A 109 -1.86 14.04 12.85
CA ARG A 109 -3.28 14.35 13.12
C ARG A 109 -4.07 13.11 13.50
N LEU A 110 -3.78 11.96 12.88
CA LEU A 110 -4.45 10.70 13.18
C LEU A 110 -4.15 10.27 14.61
N GLU A 111 -2.88 10.33 15.01
CA GLU A 111 -2.46 10.02 16.38
C GLU A 111 -3.17 10.94 17.39
N ALA A 112 -3.18 12.25 17.15
CA ALA A 112 -3.86 13.20 18.02
C ALA A 112 -5.37 12.91 18.16
N VAL A 113 -6.05 12.51 17.08
CA VAL A 113 -7.49 12.17 17.14
C VAL A 113 -7.72 10.86 17.90
N VAL A 114 -6.82 9.89 17.77
CA VAL A 114 -6.91 8.60 18.49
C VAL A 114 -6.65 8.79 19.98
N GLU A 115 -5.63 9.57 20.37
CA GLU A 115 -5.32 9.89 21.77
C GLU A 115 -6.48 10.61 22.47
N LEU A 116 -7.16 11.52 21.77
CA LEU A 116 -8.33 12.24 22.29
C LEU A 116 -9.59 11.37 22.36
N ASN A 117 -9.59 10.20 21.73
CA ASN A 117 -10.75 9.32 21.65
C ASN A 117 -10.37 7.85 21.88
N PRO A 118 -9.91 7.49 23.10
CA PRO A 118 -9.37 6.16 23.40
C PRO A 118 -10.39 5.01 23.31
N GLY A 119 -11.68 5.32 23.12
CA GLY A 119 -12.74 4.34 22.81
C GLY A 119 -12.93 4.05 21.31
N CYS A 120 -12.27 4.79 20.42
CA CYS A 120 -12.25 4.54 18.98
C CYS A 120 -11.19 3.48 18.66
N SER A 121 -11.33 2.32 19.29
CA SER A 121 -10.55 1.14 18.93
C SER A 121 -10.82 0.78 17.48
N THR A 122 -9.73 0.50 16.78
CA THR A 122 -9.64 -0.03 15.41
C THR A 122 -10.62 -1.18 15.17
N SER A 123 -11.83 -0.87 14.71
CA SER A 123 -12.59 -1.82 13.90
C SER A 123 -11.85 -1.93 12.57
N THR A 124 -10.92 -2.87 12.48
CA THR A 124 -10.59 -3.49 11.20
C THR A 124 -11.84 -4.21 10.74
N SER A 125 -12.76 -3.47 10.12
CA SER A 125 -13.75 -4.04 9.22
C SER A 125 -12.97 -4.56 8.02
N ASP A 126 -12.42 -5.77 8.21
CA ASP A 126 -11.95 -6.65 7.16
C ASP A 126 -13.16 -7.12 6.37
N ASP A 127 -13.68 -6.27 5.49
CA ASP A 127 -14.63 -6.65 4.44
C ASP A 127 -14.17 -6.04 3.12
N ASP A 128 -13.13 -6.65 2.55
CA ASP A 128 -12.80 -6.62 1.13
C ASP A 128 -11.86 -7.81 0.83
N GLY A 129 -12.40 -9.03 0.94
CA GLY A 129 -11.97 -10.21 0.17
C GLY A 129 -10.52 -10.75 0.29
N LEU A 130 -9.68 -10.27 1.21
CA LEU A 130 -8.37 -10.87 1.48
C LEU A 130 -8.48 -11.93 2.59
N PRO A 131 -7.97 -13.16 2.41
CA PRO A 131 -8.02 -14.16 3.47
C PRO A 131 -7.26 -13.61 4.68
N ALA A 132 -7.96 -13.54 5.82
CA ALA A 132 -7.46 -13.09 7.11
C ALA A 132 -6.02 -13.57 7.29
N ALA A 133 -5.10 -12.60 7.39
CA ALA A 133 -3.73 -12.90 7.75
C ALA A 133 -3.78 -13.57 9.12
N LYS A 134 -3.61 -14.90 9.15
CA LYS A 134 -3.43 -15.64 10.39
C LYS A 134 -2.27 -14.96 11.10
N ASN A 135 -2.57 -14.35 12.24
CA ASN A 135 -1.57 -13.80 13.15
C ASN A 135 -0.41 -14.79 13.24
N LEU A 136 0.71 -14.42 12.63
CA LEU A 136 1.94 -15.16 12.80
C LEU A 136 2.33 -14.94 14.24
N ASP A 137 2.09 -15.97 15.05
CA ASP A 137 2.61 -16.11 16.39
C ASP A 137 4.11 -15.78 16.37
N MET A 138 4.45 -14.60 16.86
CA MET A 138 5.83 -14.16 17.14
C MET A 138 6.32 -14.80 18.44
N SER A 139 6.03 -16.09 18.63
CA SER A 139 6.73 -16.91 19.59
C SER A 139 8.15 -17.09 19.09
N THR A 140 9.03 -16.29 19.69
CA THR A 140 10.47 -16.48 19.72
C THR A 140 10.76 -17.91 20.18
N GLY A 141 10.89 -18.83 19.23
CA GLY A 141 10.95 -20.26 19.56
C GLY A 141 11.38 -21.11 18.38
N GLY A 142 12.68 -21.39 18.31
CA GLY A 142 13.21 -22.47 17.49
C GLY A 142 14.31 -22.08 16.52
N ASP A 143 15.39 -21.46 17.01
CA ASP A 143 16.69 -21.80 16.45
C ASP A 143 16.84 -23.32 16.46
N ALA A 144 17.30 -23.88 15.33
CA ALA A 144 17.61 -25.29 15.11
C ALA A 144 16.43 -26.26 14.89
N LYS A 145 16.10 -26.49 13.61
CA LYS A 145 15.74 -27.78 12.98
C LYS A 145 15.73 -27.49 11.47
N VAL A 146 16.67 -27.87 10.62
CA VAL A 146 17.50 -29.08 10.53
C VAL A 146 18.67 -28.71 9.62
N ARG A 147 19.90 -28.65 10.15
CA ARG A 147 21.12 -28.62 9.33
C ARG A 147 21.35 -30.03 8.79
N GLN A 148 20.87 -30.35 7.60
CA GLN A 148 21.22 -31.60 6.92
C GLN A 148 21.88 -31.31 5.58
N ARG A 149 23.20 -31.47 5.55
CA ARG A 149 24.00 -31.52 4.33
C ARG A 149 23.94 -32.97 3.82
N ASN A 150 22.95 -33.30 3.00
CA ASN A 150 22.92 -34.60 2.34
C ASN A 150 23.68 -34.52 1.03
N GLY A 151 24.90 -35.07 1.02
CA GLY A 151 25.61 -35.59 -0.18
C GLY A 151 25.90 -34.64 -1.35
N GLY A 152 25.45 -33.39 -1.30
CA GLY A 152 25.63 -32.34 -2.30
C GLY A 152 25.63 -30.97 -1.64
N ASP A 153 26.24 -30.00 -2.32
CA ASP A 153 26.68 -28.71 -1.76
C ASP A 153 25.56 -27.69 -1.45
N VAL A 154 24.28 -28.10 -1.48
CA VAL A 154 23.13 -27.19 -1.37
C VAL A 154 22.39 -27.42 -0.06
N TRP A 155 22.17 -26.33 0.68
CA TRP A 155 21.52 -26.38 1.99
C TRP A 155 20.01 -26.63 1.85
N ARG A 156 19.40 -27.29 2.83
CA ARG A 156 17.94 -27.49 2.89
C ARG A 156 17.41 -26.88 4.17
N LEU A 157 16.55 -25.87 4.06
CA LEU A 157 16.06 -25.06 5.18
C LEU A 157 14.54 -25.17 5.27
N THR A 158 14.02 -25.63 6.41
CA THR A 158 12.58 -25.71 6.64
C THR A 158 12.11 -24.41 7.29
N ARG A 159 11.33 -23.60 6.53
CA ARG A 159 10.71 -22.35 7.00
C ARG A 159 11.67 -21.45 7.84
N PRO A 160 12.85 -21.07 7.29
CA PRO A 160 13.78 -20.22 8.03
C PRO A 160 13.19 -18.84 8.32
N SER A 161 13.66 -18.18 9.37
CA SER A 161 13.34 -16.77 9.60
C SER A 161 13.94 -15.90 8.49
N LEU A 162 13.29 -14.77 8.17
CA LEU A 162 13.78 -13.84 7.16
C LEU A 162 15.20 -13.33 7.47
N PRO A 163 15.53 -12.90 8.72
CA PRO A 163 16.88 -12.45 9.03
C PRO A 163 17.94 -13.56 8.84
N PHE A 164 17.62 -14.80 9.19
CA PHE A 164 18.53 -15.93 9.01
C PHE A 164 18.79 -16.19 7.51
N PHE A 165 17.73 -16.29 6.71
CA PHE A 165 17.88 -16.53 5.27
C PHE A 165 18.64 -15.39 4.57
N TYR A 166 18.40 -14.15 4.98
CA TYR A 166 19.10 -12.98 4.45
C TYR A 166 20.61 -13.04 4.76
N ASN A 167 20.98 -13.21 6.03
CA ASN A 167 22.38 -13.17 6.46
C ASN A 167 23.17 -14.40 5.99
N GLU A 168 22.57 -15.58 6.01
CA GLU A 168 23.29 -16.85 5.83
C GLU A 168 23.22 -17.40 4.38
N CYS A 169 22.25 -16.95 3.58
CA CYS A 169 22.10 -17.43 2.20
C CYS A 169 22.14 -16.30 1.17
N MET A 170 21.31 -15.27 1.34
CA MET A 170 21.15 -14.22 0.34
C MET A 170 22.38 -13.31 0.23
N GLN A 171 22.89 -12.81 1.36
CA GLN A 171 24.10 -11.98 1.42
C GLN A 171 25.36 -12.71 0.89
N PRO A 172 25.66 -13.94 1.32
CA PRO A 172 26.82 -14.68 0.83
C PRO A 172 26.59 -15.40 -0.51
N ALA A 173 25.45 -15.18 -1.16
CA ALA A 173 25.04 -15.83 -2.42
C ALA A 173 25.12 -17.37 -2.39
N GLN A 174 24.76 -17.97 -1.26
CA GLN A 174 24.79 -19.42 -1.06
C GLN A 174 23.46 -20.07 -1.51
N PRO A 175 23.51 -21.12 -2.35
CA PRO A 175 22.31 -21.80 -2.78
C PRO A 175 21.65 -22.58 -1.63
N ALA A 176 20.34 -22.43 -1.48
CA ALA A 176 19.53 -23.14 -0.50
C ALA A 176 18.16 -23.54 -1.06
N VAL A 177 17.68 -24.72 -0.65
CA VAL A 177 16.34 -25.23 -0.93
C VAL A 177 15.45 -24.95 0.26
N LEU A 178 14.37 -24.19 0.04
CA LEU A 178 13.39 -23.88 1.07
C LEU A 178 12.27 -24.91 1.09
N LEU A 179 12.06 -25.55 2.24
CA LEU A 179 11.02 -26.55 2.48
C LEU A 179 9.90 -25.94 3.31
N GLY A 180 8.64 -26.37 3.11
CA GLY A 180 7.51 -25.88 3.89
C GLY A 180 7.02 -24.48 3.52
N VAL A 181 7.51 -23.91 2.40
CA VAL A 181 7.16 -22.54 1.97
C VAL A 181 6.06 -22.54 0.91
N ILE A 182 6.22 -23.35 -0.14
CA ILE A 182 5.31 -23.37 -1.29
C ILE A 182 4.35 -24.57 -1.31
N ASP A 183 4.46 -25.47 -0.33
CA ASP A 183 3.72 -26.74 -0.31
C ASP A 183 2.19 -26.54 -0.36
N GLY A 184 1.71 -25.43 0.22
CA GLY A 184 0.29 -25.05 0.23
C GLY A 184 -0.18 -24.23 -0.98
N TRP A 185 0.64 -24.03 -2.02
CA TRP A 185 0.26 -23.24 -3.17
C TRP A 185 -0.86 -23.92 -3.99
N PRO A 186 -1.88 -23.19 -4.47
CA PRO A 186 -2.94 -23.77 -5.30
C PRO A 186 -2.42 -24.49 -6.56
N ALA A 187 -1.28 -24.05 -7.09
CA ALA A 187 -0.62 -24.68 -8.23
C ALA A 187 -0.24 -26.14 -7.96
N SER A 188 0.16 -26.50 -6.73
CA SER A 188 0.54 -27.88 -6.39
C SER A 188 -0.64 -28.85 -6.45
N GLN A 189 -1.86 -28.34 -6.30
CA GLN A 189 -3.10 -29.13 -6.34
C GLN A 189 -3.78 -29.11 -7.72
N ARG A 190 -3.59 -28.03 -8.48
CA ARG A 190 -4.29 -27.79 -9.75
C ARG A 190 -3.53 -28.26 -10.97
N TRP A 191 -2.21 -28.42 -10.89
CA TRP A 191 -1.39 -28.86 -12.00
C TRP A 191 -1.21 -30.38 -11.91
N SER A 192 -2.12 -31.11 -12.54
CA SER A 192 -1.94 -32.53 -12.86
C SER A 192 -1.24 -32.66 -14.22
N ALA A 193 -0.18 -33.46 -14.28
CA ALA A 193 0.50 -33.83 -15.52
C ALA A 193 -0.36 -34.74 -16.40
#